data_AF-A0A1V6F6Y9-F1
#
_entry.id   AF-A0A1V6F6Y9-F1
#
_cell.length_a   1.000
_cell.length_b   1.000
_cell.length_c   1.000
_cell.angle_alpha   90.00
_cell.angle_beta   90.00
_cell.angle_gamma   90.00
#
_symmetry.space_group_name_H-M   'P 1'
#
loop_
_entity.id
_entity.type
_entity.pdbx_description
1 polymer ?
#
loop_
_entity_poly.entity_id
_entity_poly.type
_entity_poly.pdbx_seq_one_letter_code
_entity_poly.pdbx_strand_id
1 'polypeptide(L)'
;MVIGASGSIGSVSARLLAMAFDEVYIAGRTMSKLEALRDSILEETPDAKVTATTDYNELLGDMDMIVTSTSGAGKEILDIMRVKPGCVITDVARPLDLPASDVAKRPDVLVIESGEIELPTKVKGLKSIGLPPNVIYACLAETIVLALEGRFEVFTVGRDTEWEKVKEIYKLGIKHGMKLAAISGVNGVFTDEAIAKVVTLAKKARLSWKGGSDAPAAKAAKPKAAAKPATARKAPAKKAVAEAKPAAPAKSAPKKAAARKAAPAKKAAVKAPARKAAAKKPA
;
A
#
# COMPACT_ATOMS: atom_id res chain seq x y z
N MET A 1 2.53 -5.92 -12.06
CA MET A 1 1.32 -6.29 -11.28
C MET A 1 1.41 -5.75 -9.86
N VAL A 2 0.28 -5.36 -9.25
CA VAL A 2 0.19 -5.00 -7.84
C VAL A 2 -0.78 -5.96 -7.14
N ILE A 3 -0.29 -6.77 -6.20
CA ILE A 3 -1.10 -7.70 -5.40
C ILE A 3 -1.44 -7.03 -4.07
N GLY A 4 -2.73 -6.98 -3.74
CA GLY A 4 -3.24 -6.14 -2.65
C GLY A 4 -3.56 -4.71 -3.13
N ALA A 5 -3.82 -4.52 -4.42
CA ALA A 5 -4.03 -3.21 -5.03
C ALA A 5 -5.19 -2.40 -4.43
N SER A 6 -6.22 -3.05 -3.89
CA SER A 6 -7.33 -2.35 -3.22
C SER A 6 -7.01 -1.89 -1.78
N GLY A 7 -5.77 -2.08 -1.31
CA GLY A 7 -5.29 -1.58 -0.01
C GLY A 7 -4.73 -0.16 -0.13
N SER A 8 -4.40 0.46 1.01
CA SER A 8 -3.87 1.83 1.07
C SER A 8 -2.59 2.03 0.26
N ILE A 9 -1.59 1.19 0.51
CA ILE A 9 -0.30 1.25 -0.20
C ILE A 9 -0.43 0.71 -1.63
N GLY A 10 -1.22 -0.34 -1.80
CA GLY A 10 -1.43 -0.98 -3.11
C GLY A 10 -2.11 -0.05 -4.12
N SER A 11 -3.08 0.75 -3.69
CA SER A 11 -3.82 1.65 -4.59
C SER A 11 -2.93 2.77 -5.11
N VAL A 12 -2.11 3.37 -4.22
CA VAL A 12 -1.10 4.35 -4.58
C VAL A 12 -0.04 3.73 -5.51
N SER A 13 0.45 2.53 -5.18
CA SER A 13 1.42 1.82 -6.03
C SER A 13 0.87 1.57 -7.42
N ALA A 14 -0.40 1.14 -7.53
CA ALA A 14 -1.08 0.94 -8.80
C ALA A 14 -1.18 2.24 -9.62
N ARG A 15 -1.54 3.37 -8.99
CA ARG A 15 -1.59 4.69 -9.64
C ARG A 15 -0.22 5.12 -10.16
N LEU A 16 0.82 5.04 -9.33
CA LEU A 16 2.17 5.44 -9.72
C LEU A 16 2.71 4.56 -10.85
N LEU A 17 2.46 3.25 -10.80
CA LEU A 17 2.86 2.34 -11.87
C LEU A 17 2.08 2.59 -13.17
N ALA A 18 0.79 2.94 -13.11
CA ALA A 18 0.01 3.27 -14.30
C ALA A 18 0.53 4.52 -15.04
N MET A 19 1.22 5.43 -14.33
CA MET A 19 1.89 6.58 -14.93
C MET A 19 3.25 6.25 -15.57
N ALA A 20 3.85 5.09 -15.24
CA ALA A 20 5.23 4.77 -15.57
C ALA A 20 5.40 3.51 -16.45
N PHE A 21 4.38 2.66 -16.55
CA PHE A 21 4.41 1.40 -17.28
C PHE A 21 3.30 1.32 -18.32
N ASP A 22 3.59 0.64 -19.43
CA ASP A 22 2.64 0.47 -20.54
C ASP A 22 1.39 -0.34 -20.14
N GLU A 23 1.55 -1.30 -19.22
CA GLU A 23 0.50 -2.21 -18.78
C GLU A 23 0.61 -2.53 -17.29
N VAL A 24 -0.50 -2.38 -16.57
CA VAL A 24 -0.59 -2.59 -15.12
C VAL A 24 -1.72 -3.54 -14.79
N TYR A 25 -1.37 -4.64 -14.14
CA TYR A 25 -2.33 -5.57 -13.55
C TYR A 25 -2.55 -5.21 -12.08
N ILE A 26 -3.79 -4.96 -11.69
CA ILE A 26 -4.19 -4.76 -10.29
C ILE A 26 -4.91 -6.01 -9.78
N ALA A 27 -4.39 -6.57 -8.70
CA ALA A 27 -4.79 -7.86 -8.18
C ALA A 27 -5.23 -7.76 -6.71
N GLY A 28 -6.26 -8.52 -6.34
CA GLY A 28 -6.80 -8.50 -4.99
C GLY A 28 -7.95 -9.48 -4.80
N ARG A 29 -8.70 -9.34 -3.70
CA ARG A 29 -9.76 -10.29 -3.32
C ARG A 29 -11.17 -9.87 -3.74
N THR A 30 -11.36 -8.61 -4.12
CA THR A 30 -12.70 -8.04 -4.32
C THR A 30 -12.74 -7.29 -5.64
N MET A 31 -13.35 -7.91 -6.65
CA MET A 31 -13.37 -7.39 -8.02
C MET A 31 -13.97 -5.98 -8.09
N SER A 32 -15.09 -5.73 -7.42
CA SER A 32 -15.74 -4.41 -7.44
C SER A 32 -14.85 -3.28 -6.91
N LYS A 33 -13.97 -3.56 -5.94
CA LYS A 33 -12.98 -2.57 -5.45
C LYS A 33 -11.85 -2.34 -6.45
N LEU A 34 -11.44 -3.39 -7.15
CA LEU A 34 -10.42 -3.29 -8.18
C LEU A 34 -10.94 -2.52 -9.39
N GLU A 35 -12.18 -2.77 -9.81
CA GLU A 35 -12.84 -2.01 -10.88
C GLU A 35 -12.98 -0.53 -10.52
N ALA A 36 -13.43 -0.22 -9.30
CA ALA A 36 -13.49 1.18 -8.84
C ALA A 36 -12.11 1.85 -8.83
N LEU A 37 -11.06 1.13 -8.41
CA LEU A 37 -9.69 1.63 -8.47
C LEU A 37 -9.21 1.84 -9.91
N ARG A 38 -9.46 0.86 -10.80
CA ARG A 38 -9.14 0.95 -12.23
C ARG A 38 -9.77 2.19 -12.85
N ASP A 39 -11.07 2.36 -12.65
CA ASP A 39 -11.82 3.46 -13.26
C ASP A 39 -11.28 4.81 -12.77
N SER A 40 -11.00 4.92 -11.47
CA SER A 40 -10.36 6.11 -10.91
C SER A 40 -8.91 6.33 -11.38
N ILE A 41 -8.14 5.28 -11.67
CA ILE A 41 -6.82 5.41 -12.30
C ILE A 41 -6.96 5.97 -13.72
N LEU A 42 -7.97 5.50 -14.48
CA LEU A 42 -8.20 5.92 -15.86
C LEU A 42 -8.75 7.34 -15.97
N GLU A 43 -9.39 7.88 -14.92
CA GLU A 43 -9.71 9.31 -14.84
C GLU A 43 -8.45 10.18 -14.78
N GLU A 44 -7.41 9.72 -14.06
CA GLU A 44 -6.15 10.44 -13.87
C GLU A 44 -5.13 10.19 -15.00
N THR A 45 -5.12 8.96 -15.53
CA THR A 45 -4.20 8.48 -16.57
C THR A 45 -4.98 7.73 -17.66
N PRO A 46 -5.69 8.45 -18.56
CA PRO A 46 -6.62 7.82 -19.52
C PRO A 46 -5.99 6.83 -20.51
N ASP A 47 -4.69 7.00 -20.80
CA ASP A 47 -3.97 6.15 -21.75
C ASP A 47 -3.37 4.88 -21.10
N ALA A 48 -3.45 4.75 -19.76
CA ALA A 48 -2.93 3.58 -19.06
C ALA A 48 -3.74 2.33 -19.39
N LYS A 49 -3.04 1.19 -19.60
CA LYS A 49 -3.71 -0.11 -19.75
C LYS A 49 -3.77 -0.79 -18.39
N VAL A 50 -4.94 -0.74 -17.75
CA VAL A 50 -5.12 -1.28 -16.40
C VAL A 50 -6.08 -2.48 -16.41
N THR A 51 -5.57 -3.65 -16.04
CA THR A 51 -6.33 -4.90 -15.96
C THR A 51 -6.60 -5.27 -14.50
N ALA A 52 -7.87 -5.40 -14.13
CA ALA A 52 -8.30 -5.86 -12.81
C ALA A 52 -8.49 -7.38 -12.80
N THR A 53 -8.00 -8.06 -11.76
CA THR A 53 -8.18 -9.52 -11.61
C THR A 53 -8.24 -9.95 -10.16
N THR A 54 -9.05 -10.98 -9.87
CA THR A 54 -9.02 -11.72 -8.59
C THR A 54 -8.32 -13.07 -8.69
N ASP A 55 -8.04 -13.53 -9.91
CA ASP A 55 -7.31 -14.78 -10.19
C ASP A 55 -6.03 -14.44 -10.95
N TYR A 56 -4.98 -14.14 -10.18
CA TYR A 56 -3.73 -13.60 -10.71
C TYR A 56 -2.60 -14.63 -10.77
N ASN A 57 -2.77 -15.82 -10.20
CA ASN A 57 -1.74 -16.85 -10.18
C ASN A 57 -1.38 -17.33 -11.59
N GLU A 58 -2.38 -17.44 -12.48
CA GLU A 58 -2.19 -17.80 -13.90
C GLU A 58 -1.44 -16.73 -14.70
N LEU A 59 -1.41 -15.49 -14.21
CA LEU A 59 -0.81 -14.35 -14.89
C LEU A 59 0.63 -14.06 -14.42
N LEU A 60 1.08 -14.71 -13.34
CA LEU A 60 2.42 -14.47 -12.76
C LEU A 60 3.56 -14.75 -13.74
N GLY A 61 3.36 -15.68 -14.67
CA GLY A 61 4.36 -16.06 -15.68
C GLY A 61 4.63 -14.99 -16.73
N ASP A 62 3.71 -14.03 -16.88
CA ASP A 62 3.81 -12.93 -17.84
C ASP A 62 4.47 -11.67 -17.24
N MET A 63 4.44 -11.53 -15.91
CA MET A 63 4.81 -10.30 -15.21
C MET A 63 6.33 -10.07 -15.15
N ASP A 64 6.79 -8.89 -15.55
CA ASP A 64 8.19 -8.45 -15.38
C ASP A 64 8.45 -7.79 -14.01
N MET A 65 7.41 -7.24 -13.37
CA MET A 65 7.51 -6.63 -12.05
C MET A 65 6.24 -6.90 -11.24
N ILE A 66 6.40 -7.24 -9.96
CA ILE A 66 5.30 -7.45 -9.01
C ILE A 66 5.54 -6.61 -7.76
N VAL A 67 4.52 -5.88 -7.30
CA VAL A 67 4.50 -5.26 -5.98
C VAL A 67 3.53 -6.04 -5.11
N THR A 68 3.97 -6.53 -3.96
CA THR A 68 3.09 -7.14 -2.95
C THR A 68 2.90 -6.15 -1.80
N SER A 69 1.63 -5.86 -1.49
CA SER A 69 1.25 -4.96 -0.41
C SER A 69 -0.02 -5.51 0.26
N THR A 70 0.08 -6.70 0.83
CA THR A 70 -1.09 -7.36 1.42
C THR A 70 -1.12 -7.24 2.95
N SER A 71 -2.29 -7.50 3.52
CA SER A 71 -2.47 -7.69 4.97
C SER A 71 -2.69 -9.17 5.31
N GLY A 72 -2.24 -10.07 4.42
CA GLY A 72 -2.56 -11.50 4.44
C GLY A 72 -1.58 -12.33 5.26
N ALA A 73 -0.99 -11.77 6.31
CA ALA A 73 0.07 -12.40 7.09
C ALA A 73 -0.22 -13.87 7.42
N GLY A 74 0.74 -14.75 7.10
CA GLY A 74 0.64 -16.19 7.33
C GLY A 74 -0.16 -16.97 6.28
N LYS A 75 -0.55 -16.34 5.17
CA LYS A 75 -1.11 -17.01 3.99
C LYS A 75 -0.14 -16.87 2.82
N GLU A 76 -0.10 -17.89 1.98
CA GLU A 76 0.60 -17.80 0.70
C GLU A 76 -0.08 -16.73 -0.16
N ILE A 77 0.69 -15.73 -0.59
CA ILE A 77 0.21 -14.60 -1.40
C ILE A 77 0.37 -14.88 -2.89
N LEU A 78 1.51 -15.44 -3.28
CA LEU A 78 1.78 -15.90 -4.64
C LEU A 78 2.75 -17.08 -4.61
N ASP A 79 2.63 -17.97 -5.58
CA ASP A 79 3.61 -19.03 -5.80
C ASP A 79 4.77 -18.49 -6.65
N ILE A 80 5.93 -18.32 -6.02
CA ILE A 80 7.12 -17.75 -6.67
C ILE A 80 7.64 -18.66 -7.79
N MET A 81 7.30 -19.96 -7.79
CA MET A 81 7.72 -20.89 -8.85
C MET A 81 7.04 -20.60 -10.19
N ARG A 82 5.89 -19.91 -10.16
CA ARG A 82 5.13 -19.51 -11.35
C ARG A 82 5.59 -18.20 -11.96
N VAL A 83 6.43 -17.46 -11.24
CA VAL A 83 6.88 -16.12 -11.65
C VAL A 83 7.89 -16.21 -12.79
N LYS A 84 7.76 -15.31 -13.77
CA LYS A 84 8.69 -15.14 -14.89
C LYS A 84 10.15 -15.01 -14.41
N PRO A 85 11.09 -15.79 -14.96
CA PRO A 85 12.51 -15.56 -14.72
C PRO A 85 12.93 -14.13 -15.09
N GLY A 86 13.63 -13.48 -14.16
CA GLY A 86 14.02 -12.07 -14.24
C GLY A 86 12.97 -11.09 -13.73
N CYS A 87 11.83 -11.56 -13.21
CA CYS A 87 10.87 -10.69 -12.55
C CYS A 87 11.49 -10.01 -11.33
N VAL A 88 11.12 -8.75 -11.10
CA VAL A 88 11.45 -8.00 -9.88
C VAL A 88 10.22 -7.95 -8.98
N ILE A 89 10.32 -8.54 -7.79
CA ILE A 89 9.26 -8.50 -6.78
C ILE A 89 9.65 -7.53 -5.68
N THR A 90 8.79 -6.56 -5.40
CA THR A 90 8.92 -5.61 -4.29
C THR A 90 7.94 -5.98 -3.19
N ASP A 91 8.44 -6.51 -2.09
CA ASP A 91 7.62 -6.89 -0.93
C ASP A 91 7.55 -5.75 0.09
N VAL A 92 6.39 -5.10 0.12
CA VAL A 92 6.10 -3.94 0.96
C VAL A 92 5.41 -4.35 2.26
N ALA A 93 5.00 -5.62 2.40
CA ALA A 93 4.26 -6.07 3.56
C ALA A 93 5.15 -6.17 4.81
N ARG A 94 4.52 -6.00 5.97
CA ARG A 94 5.12 -6.29 7.28
C ARG A 94 4.08 -6.99 8.16
N PRO A 95 4.29 -8.26 8.55
CA PRO A 95 5.37 -9.18 8.13
C PRO A 95 5.43 -9.38 6.60
N LEU A 96 6.57 -9.82 6.09
CA LEU A 96 6.79 -10.05 4.65
C LEU A 96 5.82 -11.09 4.09
N ASP A 97 5.38 -10.88 2.85
CA ASP A 97 4.48 -11.76 2.12
C ASP A 97 5.21 -13.00 1.57
N LEU A 98 6.51 -12.87 1.24
CA LEU A 98 7.34 -13.95 0.70
C LEU A 98 8.34 -14.50 1.73
N PRO A 99 8.24 -15.79 2.12
CA PRO A 99 9.17 -16.37 3.07
C PRO A 99 10.54 -16.61 2.44
N ALA A 100 11.59 -16.46 3.24
CA ALA A 100 12.99 -16.67 2.85
C ALA A 100 13.24 -18.00 2.12
N SER A 101 12.57 -19.07 2.57
CA SER A 101 12.69 -20.41 1.99
C SER A 101 12.17 -20.51 0.56
N ASP A 102 11.18 -19.70 0.19
CA ASP A 102 10.64 -19.70 -1.17
C ASP A 102 11.47 -18.82 -2.09
N VAL A 103 11.90 -17.65 -1.60
CA VAL A 103 12.84 -16.77 -2.32
C VAL A 103 14.11 -17.52 -2.71
N ALA A 104 14.66 -18.33 -1.80
CA ALA A 104 15.87 -19.13 -2.05
C ALA A 104 15.74 -20.13 -3.21
N LYS A 105 14.52 -20.57 -3.56
CA LYS A 105 14.27 -21.51 -4.68
C LYS A 105 14.39 -20.84 -6.06
N ARG A 106 14.30 -19.51 -6.12
CA ARG A 106 14.27 -18.73 -7.36
C ARG A 106 15.38 -17.67 -7.40
N PRO A 107 16.66 -18.10 -7.50
CA PRO A 107 17.79 -17.17 -7.57
C PRO A 107 17.85 -16.35 -8.88
N ASP A 108 16.94 -16.65 -9.82
CA ASP A 108 16.71 -15.95 -11.08
C ASP A 108 15.60 -14.88 -10.98
N VAL A 109 15.03 -14.66 -9.79
CA VAL A 109 14.04 -13.60 -9.49
C VAL A 109 14.65 -12.67 -8.45
N LEU A 110 14.49 -11.35 -8.64
CA LEU A 110 14.98 -10.37 -7.67
C LEU A 110 13.85 -10.00 -6.70
N VAL A 111 13.93 -10.47 -5.46
CA VAL A 111 12.98 -10.13 -4.40
C VAL A 111 13.58 -9.06 -3.49
N ILE A 112 12.95 -7.89 -3.46
CA ILE A 112 13.37 -6.70 -2.74
C ILE A 112 12.43 -6.48 -1.56
N GLU A 113 12.99 -6.35 -0.36
CA GLU A 113 12.26 -5.85 0.80
C GLU A 113 12.17 -4.32 0.69
N SER A 114 10.96 -3.79 0.73
CA SER A 114 10.72 -2.37 0.45
C SER A 114 10.19 -1.61 1.66
N GLY A 115 10.09 -0.29 1.50
CA GLY A 115 9.62 0.63 2.52
C GLY A 115 10.70 1.11 3.48
N GLU A 116 11.96 1.16 3.05
CA GLU A 116 13.12 1.56 3.85
C GLU A 116 13.73 2.88 3.37
N ILE A 117 14.09 3.74 4.34
CA ILE A 117 14.60 5.10 4.13
C ILE A 117 15.89 5.29 4.92
N GLU A 118 16.93 5.78 4.25
CA GLU A 118 18.15 6.25 4.88
C GLU A 118 17.96 7.68 5.40
N LEU A 119 18.28 7.89 6.67
CA LEU A 119 18.20 9.21 7.31
C LEU A 119 19.36 10.11 6.88
N PRO A 120 19.14 11.44 6.77
CA PRO A 120 20.15 12.40 6.27
C PRO A 120 21.40 12.52 7.15
N THR A 121 21.30 12.16 8.42
CA THR A 121 22.40 12.25 9.40
C THR A 121 22.39 11.03 10.30
N LYS A 122 23.55 10.65 10.83
CA LYS A 122 23.68 9.55 11.80
C LYS A 122 22.98 9.90 13.11
N VAL A 123 21.76 9.38 13.30
CA VAL A 123 20.97 9.63 14.50
C VAL A 123 21.54 8.89 15.71
N LYS A 124 21.75 9.60 16.82
CA LYS A 124 22.19 9.02 18.10
C LYS A 124 20.98 8.48 18.87
N GLY A 125 21.13 7.29 19.46
CA GLY A 125 20.11 6.72 20.35
C GLY A 125 18.92 6.05 19.65
N LEU A 126 18.97 5.86 18.32
CA LEU A 126 18.00 5.04 17.62
C LEU A 126 18.13 3.59 18.08
N LYS A 127 17.04 3.03 18.63
CA LYS A 127 16.99 1.61 18.99
C LYS A 127 16.91 0.76 17.74
N SER A 128 17.48 -0.45 17.78
CA SER A 128 17.36 -1.40 16.68
C SER A 128 15.89 -1.77 16.45
N ILE A 129 15.47 -1.67 15.19
CA ILE A 129 14.16 -2.10 14.68
C ILE A 129 14.30 -3.23 13.65
N GLY A 130 15.45 -3.89 13.61
CA GLY A 130 15.76 -4.96 12.66
C GLY A 130 16.26 -4.48 11.29
N LEU A 131 16.62 -3.20 11.16
CA LEU A 131 17.16 -2.60 9.92
C LEU A 131 18.63 -2.21 10.08
N PRO A 132 19.37 -2.01 8.96
CA PRO A 132 20.74 -1.49 9.00
C PRO A 132 20.86 -0.16 9.78
N PRO A 133 22.05 0.17 10.31
CA PRO A 133 22.26 1.43 11.01
C PRO A 133 21.82 2.63 10.17
N ASN A 134 21.11 3.57 10.79
CA ASN A 134 20.62 4.80 10.15
C ASN A 134 19.55 4.60 9.05
N VAL A 135 18.99 3.40 8.93
CA VAL A 135 17.85 3.09 8.05
C VAL A 135 16.60 2.86 8.90
N ILE A 136 15.47 3.43 8.47
CA ILE A 136 14.17 3.29 9.12
C ILE A 136 13.07 2.96 8.12
N TYR A 137 11.92 2.49 8.61
CA TYR A 137 10.74 2.32 7.77
C TYR A 137 10.19 3.68 7.28
N ALA A 138 9.66 3.70 6.07
CA ALA A 138 9.08 4.89 5.44
C ALA A 138 7.95 5.52 6.28
N CYS A 139 7.16 4.71 7.01
CA CYS A 139 6.13 5.21 7.92
C CYS A 139 6.71 5.98 9.12
N LEU A 140 7.89 5.59 9.62
CA LEU A 140 8.60 6.35 10.64
C LEU A 140 9.21 7.62 10.05
N ALA A 141 9.72 7.53 8.81
CA ALA A 141 10.27 8.69 8.11
C ALA A 141 9.19 9.78 7.88
N GLU A 142 7.95 9.40 7.53
CA GLU A 142 6.82 10.33 7.43
C GLU A 142 6.63 11.12 8.74
N THR A 143 6.64 10.43 9.88
CA THR A 143 6.47 11.08 11.20
C THR A 143 7.59 12.09 11.48
N ILE A 144 8.84 11.74 11.15
CA ILE A 144 9.99 12.64 11.34
C ILE A 144 9.87 13.86 10.41
N VAL A 145 9.56 13.64 9.14
CA VAL A 145 9.39 14.72 8.15
C VAL A 145 8.29 15.69 8.56
N LEU A 146 7.14 15.19 9.00
CA LEU A 146 6.04 16.03 9.48
C LEU A 146 6.45 16.84 10.71
N ALA A 147 7.16 16.23 11.66
CA ALA A 147 7.66 16.94 12.83
C ALA A 147 8.68 18.05 12.46
N LEU A 148 9.55 17.80 11.47
CA LEU A 148 10.49 18.81 10.96
C LEU A 148 9.78 19.96 10.25
N GLU A 149 8.64 19.71 9.61
CA GLU A 149 7.77 20.75 9.03
C GLU A 149 6.86 21.43 10.06
N GLY A 150 6.88 21.01 11.33
CA GLY A 150 5.99 21.53 12.37
C GLY A 150 4.51 21.16 12.14
N ARG A 151 4.25 20.08 11.40
CA ARG A 151 2.90 19.59 11.06
C ARG A 151 2.48 18.49 12.03
N PHE A 152 1.57 18.83 12.93
CA PHE A 152 1.05 17.92 13.95
C PHE A 152 -0.38 17.53 13.63
N GLU A 153 -0.55 16.79 12.54
CA GLU A 153 -1.85 16.38 12.02
C GLU A 153 -1.88 14.89 11.72
N VAL A 154 -3.09 14.36 11.50
CA VAL A 154 -3.29 13.01 11.02
C VAL A 154 -3.13 13.01 9.50
N PHE A 155 -1.87 13.00 9.04
CA PHE A 155 -1.53 13.20 7.63
C PHE A 155 -2.01 12.04 6.75
N THR A 156 -1.58 10.82 7.07
CA THR A 156 -2.03 9.56 6.46
C THR A 156 -2.77 8.70 7.49
N VAL A 157 -4.03 8.36 7.23
CA VAL A 157 -4.81 7.45 8.10
C VAL A 157 -5.84 6.65 7.31
N GLY A 158 -6.14 5.45 7.79
CA GLY A 158 -7.18 4.61 7.23
C GLY A 158 -6.74 3.86 5.97
N ARG A 159 -7.71 3.51 5.12
CA ARG A 159 -7.49 2.70 3.92
C ARG A 159 -7.45 3.50 2.63
N ASP A 160 -7.88 4.76 2.69
CA ASP A 160 -8.01 5.64 1.54
C ASP A 160 -6.85 6.65 1.56
N THR A 161 -5.66 6.16 1.23
CA THR A 161 -4.47 7.02 1.10
C THR A 161 -4.60 7.87 -0.15
N GLU A 162 -4.67 9.18 0.04
CA GLU A 162 -4.66 10.19 -1.02
C GLU A 162 -3.27 10.19 -1.69
N TRP A 163 -3.21 9.89 -2.99
CA TRP A 163 -1.91 9.74 -3.67
C TRP A 163 -1.17 11.09 -3.80
N GLU A 164 -1.90 12.20 -3.81
CA GLU A 164 -1.35 13.56 -3.82
C GLU A 164 -0.55 13.82 -2.55
N LYS A 165 -1.05 13.39 -1.39
CA LYS A 165 -0.32 13.46 -0.11
C LYS A 165 0.95 12.62 -0.13
N VAL A 166 0.96 11.50 -0.85
CA VAL A 166 2.17 10.70 -1.04
C VAL A 166 3.23 11.47 -1.82
N LYS A 167 2.84 12.19 -2.89
CA LYS A 167 3.78 13.07 -3.61
C LYS A 167 4.25 14.24 -2.73
N GLU A 168 3.38 14.78 -1.90
CA GLU A 168 3.71 15.85 -0.95
C GLU A 168 4.75 15.38 0.08
N ILE A 169 4.49 14.31 0.82
CA ILE A 169 5.42 13.80 1.83
C ILE A 169 6.74 13.33 1.21
N TYR A 170 6.71 12.80 -0.02
CA TYR A 170 7.93 12.47 -0.76
C TYR A 170 8.80 13.71 -1.00
N LYS A 171 8.20 14.81 -1.50
CA LYS A 171 8.93 16.08 -1.70
C LYS A 171 9.49 16.65 -0.40
N LEU A 172 8.72 16.57 0.69
CA LEU A 172 9.17 17.00 2.01
C LEU A 172 10.32 16.11 2.53
N GLY A 173 10.26 14.80 2.28
CA GLY A 173 11.34 13.87 2.58
C GLY A 173 12.63 14.27 1.88
N ILE A 174 12.57 14.51 0.56
CA ILE A 174 13.72 14.98 -0.22
C ILE A 174 14.25 16.32 0.29
N LYS A 175 13.35 17.27 0.62
CA LYS A 175 13.72 18.58 1.22
C LYS A 175 14.55 18.41 2.51
N HIS A 176 14.22 17.41 3.34
CA HIS A 176 14.95 17.11 4.57
C HIS A 176 16.11 16.11 4.38
N GLY A 177 16.45 15.76 3.13
CA GLY A 177 17.59 14.89 2.81
C GLY A 177 17.35 13.40 3.06
N MET A 178 16.08 12.97 3.20
CA MET A 178 15.74 11.55 3.21
C MET A 178 16.09 10.91 1.86
N LYS A 179 16.63 9.69 1.90
CA LYS A 179 16.97 8.92 0.70
C LYS A 179 16.31 7.55 0.75
N LEU A 180 16.03 6.98 -0.41
CA LEU A 180 15.71 5.56 -0.49
C LEU A 180 16.92 4.77 0.04
N ALA A 181 16.67 3.78 0.90
CA ALA A 181 17.72 2.90 1.36
C ALA A 181 18.28 2.04 0.21
N ALA A 182 19.41 1.39 0.46
CA ALA A 182 19.98 0.45 -0.49
C ALA A 182 19.00 -0.70 -0.78
N ILE A 183 19.05 -1.24 -2.00
CA ILE A 183 18.20 -2.38 -2.39
C ILE A 183 18.56 -3.57 -1.50
N SER A 184 17.62 -3.99 -0.66
CA SER A 184 17.78 -5.08 0.30
C SER A 184 16.82 -6.22 -0.02
N GLY A 185 17.20 -7.44 0.36
CA GLY A 185 16.31 -8.59 0.37
C GLY A 185 16.58 -9.45 1.60
N VAL A 186 16.11 -10.70 1.56
CA VAL A 186 16.18 -11.67 2.66
C VAL A 186 17.58 -11.82 3.29
N ASN A 187 18.63 -11.66 2.49
CA ASN A 187 20.03 -11.82 2.92
C ASN A 187 20.75 -10.48 3.16
N GLY A 188 20.02 -9.36 3.24
CA GLY A 188 20.56 -8.02 3.38
C GLY A 188 20.71 -7.28 2.05
N VAL A 189 21.63 -6.31 2.02
CA VAL A 189 21.82 -5.40 0.88
C VAL A 189 22.42 -6.13 -0.33
N PHE A 190 21.83 -5.92 -1.51
CA PHE A 190 22.35 -6.41 -2.77
C PHE A 190 23.53 -5.56 -3.27
N THR A 191 24.57 -6.22 -3.76
CA THR A 191 25.63 -5.58 -4.54
C THR A 191 25.30 -5.63 -6.03
N ASP A 192 25.98 -4.82 -6.84
CA ASP A 192 25.82 -4.83 -8.30
C ASP A 192 26.16 -6.21 -8.89
N GLU A 193 27.15 -6.92 -8.34
CA GLU A 193 27.50 -8.28 -8.76
C GLU A 193 26.40 -9.28 -8.41
N ALA A 194 25.74 -9.11 -7.26
CA ALA A 194 24.61 -9.96 -6.88
C ALA A 194 23.43 -9.78 -7.85
N ILE A 195 23.12 -8.53 -8.22
CA ILE A 195 22.09 -8.21 -9.21
C ILE A 195 22.48 -8.77 -10.59
N ALA A 196 23.73 -8.58 -11.02
CA ALA A 196 24.23 -9.13 -12.29
C ALA A 196 24.16 -10.67 -12.34
N LYS A 197 24.36 -11.34 -11.21
CA LYS A 197 24.18 -12.79 -11.08
C LYS A 197 22.71 -13.18 -11.26
N VAL A 198 21.76 -12.47 -10.65
CA VAL A 198 20.31 -12.68 -10.87
C VAL A 198 19.98 -12.54 -12.36
N VAL A 199 20.47 -11.49 -13.02
CA VAL A 199 20.27 -11.27 -14.46
C VAL A 199 20.82 -12.43 -15.30
N THR A 200 22.01 -12.94 -14.96
CA THR A 200 22.62 -14.08 -15.66
C THR A 200 21.78 -15.35 -15.52
N LEU A 201 21.31 -15.63 -14.30
CA LEU A 201 20.46 -16.78 -14.01
C LEU A 201 19.09 -16.65 -14.69
N ALA A 202 18.51 -15.46 -14.68
CA ALA A 202 17.26 -15.14 -15.38
C ALA A 202 17.36 -15.40 -16.88
N LYS A 203 18.43 -14.92 -17.54
CA LYS A 203 18.67 -15.15 -18.96
C LYS A 203 18.77 -16.64 -19.28
N LYS A 204 19.47 -17.42 -18.44
CA LYS A 204 19.59 -18.87 -18.60
C LYS A 204 18.24 -19.57 -18.42
N ALA A 205 17.49 -19.23 -17.36
CA ALA A 205 16.20 -19.83 -17.06
C ALA A 205 15.13 -19.50 -18.11
N ARG A 206 15.19 -18.29 -18.71
CA ARG A 206 14.30 -17.88 -19.81
C ARG A 206 14.38 -18.79 -21.04
N LEU A 207 15.52 -19.43 -21.31
CA LEU A 207 15.69 -20.32 -22.47
C LEU A 207 14.76 -21.55 -22.44
N SER A 208 14.44 -22.03 -21.23
CA SER A 208 13.54 -23.17 -21.02
C SER A 208 12.19 -22.76 -20.44
N TRP A 209 11.94 -21.45 -20.28
CA TRP A 209 10.72 -20.94 -19.69
C TRP A 209 9.58 -21.06 -20.70
N LYS A 210 8.60 -21.91 -20.37
CA LYS A 210 7.37 -22.09 -21.14
C LYS A 210 6.19 -21.31 -20.55
N GLY A 211 6.46 -20.47 -19.54
CA GLY A 211 5.45 -19.78 -18.76
C GLY A 211 5.13 -18.38 -19.28
N GLY A 212 3.85 -18.05 -19.15
CA GLY A 212 3.20 -16.89 -19.76
C GLY A 212 1.99 -17.40 -20.54
N SER A 213 0.81 -16.89 -20.24
CA SER A 213 -0.41 -17.38 -20.89
C SER A 213 -0.32 -17.14 -22.41
N ASP A 214 -0.68 -18.12 -23.24
CA ASP A 214 -0.98 -17.91 -24.67
C ASP A 214 -2.22 -17.00 -24.86
N ALA A 215 -2.77 -16.44 -23.77
CA ALA A 215 -3.84 -15.48 -23.83
C ALA A 215 -3.30 -14.23 -24.53
N PRO A 216 -3.88 -13.82 -25.68
CA PRO A 216 -3.47 -12.58 -26.30
C PRO A 216 -3.66 -11.49 -25.25
N ALA A 217 -2.58 -10.73 -24.97
CA ALA A 217 -2.68 -9.42 -24.34
C ALA A 217 -3.93 -8.76 -24.89
N ALA A 218 -4.93 -8.55 -24.03
CA ALA A 218 -6.29 -8.26 -24.45
C ALA A 218 -6.22 -7.16 -25.51
N LYS A 219 -6.55 -7.50 -26.77
CA LYS A 219 -6.44 -6.56 -27.90
C LYS A 219 -7.14 -5.29 -27.46
N ALA A 220 -6.36 -4.21 -27.30
CA ALA A 220 -6.86 -2.91 -26.94
C ALA A 220 -8.10 -2.63 -27.80
N ALA A 221 -9.26 -2.49 -27.15
CA ALA A 221 -10.46 -2.11 -27.85
C ALA A 221 -10.17 -0.78 -28.52
N LYS A 222 -10.27 -0.74 -29.86
CA LYS A 222 -10.10 0.49 -30.63
C LYS A 222 -10.99 1.57 -30.00
N PRO A 223 -10.48 2.80 -29.77
CA PRO A 223 -11.32 3.87 -29.26
C PRO A 223 -12.49 4.05 -30.23
N LYS A 224 -13.72 3.85 -29.72
CA LYS A 224 -14.92 4.24 -30.45
C LYS A 224 -14.79 5.74 -30.70
N ALA A 225 -14.81 6.13 -31.97
CA ALA A 225 -14.80 7.52 -32.39
C ALA A 225 -15.86 8.30 -31.60
N ALA A 226 -15.44 9.39 -30.98
CA ALA A 226 -16.31 10.31 -30.26
C ALA A 226 -17.44 10.75 -31.18
N ALA A 227 -18.69 10.47 -30.77
CA ALA A 227 -19.85 11.08 -31.40
C ALA A 227 -19.80 12.59 -31.13
N LYS A 228 -19.91 13.38 -32.21
CA LYS A 228 -19.95 14.85 -32.17
C LYS A 228 -21.01 15.37 -31.19
N PRO A 229 -20.81 16.53 -30.56
CA PRO A 229 -21.79 17.09 -29.63
C PRO A 229 -23.06 17.48 -30.38
N ALA A 230 -24.20 16.96 -29.93
CA ALA A 230 -25.50 17.43 -30.38
C ALA A 230 -25.72 18.85 -29.85
N THR A 231 -25.99 19.75 -30.80
CA THR A 231 -26.26 21.17 -30.62
C THR A 231 -27.40 21.45 -29.66
N ALA A 232 -27.19 22.49 -28.84
CA ALA A 232 -28.16 23.08 -27.94
C ALA A 232 -29.52 23.36 -28.61
N ARG A 233 -30.61 22.99 -27.93
CA ARG A 233 -31.93 23.57 -28.17
C ARG A 233 -32.53 24.10 -26.87
N LYS A 234 -32.93 25.37 -26.95
CA LYS A 234 -33.49 26.22 -25.90
C LYS A 234 -34.72 25.61 -25.24
N ALA A 235 -34.84 25.88 -23.93
CA ALA A 235 -36.04 25.72 -23.14
C ALA A 235 -37.23 26.57 -23.64
N PRO A 236 -38.45 26.19 -23.28
CA PRO A 236 -39.49 27.15 -22.94
C PRO A 236 -39.89 27.04 -21.46
N ALA A 237 -40.21 28.20 -20.89
CA ALA A 237 -40.45 28.43 -19.48
C ALA A 237 -41.93 28.22 -19.05
N LYS A 238 -42.07 27.76 -17.80
CA LYS A 238 -43.10 28.04 -16.78
C LYS A 238 -44.56 27.62 -17.02
N LYS A 239 -45.05 26.76 -16.11
CA LYS A 239 -46.28 27.02 -15.33
C LYS A 239 -46.06 26.63 -13.86
N ALA A 240 -46.49 27.53 -12.98
CA ALA A 240 -46.40 27.47 -11.54
C ALA A 240 -47.47 26.55 -10.94
N VAL A 241 -47.13 25.87 -9.83
CA VAL A 241 -48.12 25.34 -8.86
C VAL A 241 -47.59 25.61 -7.45
N ALA A 242 -48.55 25.93 -6.58
CA ALA A 242 -48.48 26.67 -5.33
C ALA A 242 -47.63 26.09 -4.18
N GLU A 243 -47.15 27.02 -3.36
CA GLU A 243 -46.61 26.83 -2.01
C GLU A 243 -47.64 26.20 -1.06
N ALA A 244 -47.18 25.29 -0.20
CA ALA A 244 -47.87 24.95 1.05
C ALA A 244 -47.03 25.49 2.22
N LYS A 245 -47.63 26.40 3.00
CA LYS A 245 -47.06 27.01 4.21
C LYS A 245 -47.09 26.03 5.42
N PRO A 246 -46.26 26.28 6.45
CA PRO A 246 -46.00 25.36 7.56
C PRO A 246 -46.99 25.51 8.71
N ALA A 247 -47.22 24.42 9.46
CA ALA A 247 -48.00 24.42 10.69
C ALA A 247 -47.09 24.49 11.94
N ALA A 248 -47.47 25.36 12.89
CA ALA A 248 -46.96 25.45 14.25
C ALA A 248 -48.10 26.01 15.14
N PRO A 249 -48.02 26.00 16.49
CA PRO A 249 -47.47 25.00 17.41
C PRO A 249 -48.49 24.60 18.51
N ALA A 250 -48.27 23.50 19.23
CA ALA A 250 -48.98 23.19 20.48
C ALA A 250 -48.01 22.90 21.64
N LYS A 251 -48.44 23.28 22.86
CA LYS A 251 -47.66 23.72 24.03
C LYS A 251 -47.15 22.60 24.97
N SER A 252 -45.92 22.82 25.46
CA SER A 252 -45.30 22.61 26.80
C SER A 252 -45.59 21.41 27.73
N ALA A 253 -44.49 20.67 28.02
CA ALA A 253 -43.93 20.22 29.33
C ALA A 253 -44.65 19.10 30.15
N PRO A 254 -43.94 18.25 30.95
CA PRO A 254 -42.66 18.54 31.62
C PRO A 254 -41.53 17.49 31.54
N LYS A 255 -40.34 17.98 31.92
CA LYS A 255 -39.06 17.27 32.07
C LYS A 255 -39.17 16.04 32.98
N LYS A 256 -38.66 14.89 32.52
CA LYS A 256 -38.29 13.75 33.39
C LYS A 256 -36.77 13.57 33.41
N ALA A 257 -36.28 13.38 34.62
CA ALA A 257 -34.90 13.35 35.03
C ALA A 257 -34.07 12.24 34.36
N ALA A 258 -32.79 12.56 34.18
CA ALA A 258 -31.74 11.62 33.79
C ALA A 258 -31.61 10.50 34.84
N ALA A 259 -31.85 9.26 34.42
CA ALA A 259 -31.49 8.08 35.19
C ALA A 259 -30.01 7.79 35.01
N ARG A 260 -29.24 7.98 36.09
CA ARG A 260 -27.88 7.46 36.26
C ARG A 260 -27.92 5.93 36.10
N LYS A 261 -27.06 5.37 35.24
CA LYS A 261 -26.67 3.96 35.30
C LYS A 261 -25.21 3.85 35.75
N ALA A 262 -25.00 2.82 36.55
CA ALA A 262 -23.98 2.67 37.57
C ALA A 262 -22.57 2.43 37.03
N ALA A 263 -21.59 2.91 37.79
CA ALA A 263 -20.18 2.57 37.65
C ALA A 263 -19.95 1.08 37.96
N PRO A 264 -19.10 0.37 37.19
CA PRO A 264 -18.66 -0.96 37.56
C PRO A 264 -17.69 -0.92 38.75
N ALA A 265 -17.88 -1.87 39.65
CA ALA A 265 -17.23 -2.00 40.94
C ALA A 265 -15.70 -2.19 40.86
N LYS A 266 -15.00 -1.54 41.80
CA LYS A 266 -13.60 -1.80 42.13
C LYS A 266 -13.44 -3.27 42.55
N LYS A 267 -12.64 -4.05 41.81
CA LYS A 267 -12.04 -5.30 42.29
C LYS A 267 -10.57 -5.08 42.67
N ALA A 268 -10.19 -5.81 43.70
CA ALA A 268 -9.09 -5.59 44.61
C ALA A 268 -7.69 -5.65 43.97
N ALA A 269 -6.79 -4.85 44.56
CA ALA A 269 -5.36 -4.87 44.31
C ALA A 269 -4.76 -6.24 44.68
N VAL A 270 -4.10 -6.88 43.72
CA VAL A 270 -3.25 -8.04 43.94
C VAL A 270 -1.93 -7.55 44.52
N LYS A 271 -1.60 -8.00 45.74
CA LYS A 271 -0.31 -7.76 46.40
C LYS A 271 0.81 -8.46 45.61
N ALA A 272 1.83 -7.69 45.22
CA ALA A 272 3.10 -8.24 44.76
C ALA A 272 3.89 -8.83 45.95
N PRO A 273 4.60 -9.96 45.78
CA PRO A 273 5.45 -10.50 46.84
C PRO A 273 6.78 -9.72 46.92
N ALA A 274 7.17 -9.42 48.17
CA ALA A 274 8.38 -8.70 48.53
C ALA A 274 9.65 -9.47 48.12
N ARG A 275 10.56 -8.79 47.40
CA ARG A 275 11.95 -9.25 47.24
C ARG A 275 12.68 -9.05 48.57
N LYS A 276 13.22 -10.15 49.11
CA LYS A 276 14.16 -10.16 50.25
C LYS A 276 15.41 -9.38 49.88
N ALA A 277 15.77 -8.41 50.72
CA ALA A 277 17.06 -7.76 50.72
C ALA A 277 18.15 -8.75 51.15
N ALA A 278 19.18 -8.92 50.33
CA ALA A 278 20.40 -9.61 50.72
C ALA A 278 21.24 -8.65 51.57
N ALA A 279 21.64 -9.16 52.74
CA ALA A 279 22.45 -8.47 53.73
C ALA A 279 23.85 -8.14 53.20
N LYS A 280 24.29 -6.89 53.40
CA LYS A 280 25.71 -6.54 53.54
C LYS A 280 26.26 -7.21 54.79
N LYS A 281 27.45 -7.78 54.72
CA LYS A 281 28.31 -8.05 55.88
C LYS A 281 29.65 -7.31 55.65
N PRO A 282 30.22 -6.65 56.68
CA PRO A 282 31.40 -5.80 56.55
C PRO A 282 32.72 -6.54 56.88
N ALA A 283 33.81 -5.79 56.67
CA ALA A 283 35.25 -6.10 56.77
C ALA A 283 35.86 -6.66 55.48
#